data_AF-A0A0F9Z3D2-F1
#
_entry.id   AF-A0A0F9Z3D2-F1
#
_cell.length_a   1.000
_cell.length_b   1.000
_cell.length_c   1.000
_cell.angle_alpha   90.00
_cell.angle_beta   90.00
_cell.angle_gamma   90.00
#
_symmetry.space_group_name_H-M   'P 1'
#
loop_
_entity.id
_entity.type
_entity.pdbx_description
1 polymer ?
#
loop_
_entity_poly.entity_id
_entity_poly.type
_entity_poly.pdbx_seq_one_letter_code
_entity_poly.pdbx_strand_id
1 'polypeptide(L)'
;MKFVDVYYVVKRIPRGKVVTYGDVARVLGEMRGARVVGFALHANKDPKNVPCHRVVNNRGEVADGFAFGGCMEQKKRLISEGVTFSSEKRIDLKKFKHKF
;
A
#
# COMPACT_ATOMS: atom_id res chain seq x y z
N MET A 1 11.44 13.42 2.87
CA MET A 1 11.27 12.00 2.45
C MET A 1 11.83 11.73 1.04
N LYS A 2 12.77 10.79 0.86
CA LYS A 2 13.21 10.33 -0.49
C LYS A 2 12.36 9.14 -0.94
N PHE A 3 12.15 8.97 -2.25
CA PHE A 3 11.34 7.87 -2.80
C PHE A 3 11.94 6.49 -2.51
N VAL A 4 13.27 6.40 -2.51
CA VAL A 4 13.97 5.15 -2.19
C VAL A 4 13.64 4.63 -0.78
N ASP A 5 13.50 5.54 0.19
CA ASP A 5 13.16 5.18 1.58
C ASP A 5 11.75 4.59 1.66
N VAL A 6 10.81 5.15 0.87
CA VAL A 6 9.45 4.60 0.73
C VAL A 6 9.50 3.15 0.23
N TYR A 7 10.30 2.88 -0.79
CA TYR A 7 10.42 1.53 -1.35
C TYR A 7 10.99 0.54 -0.35
N TYR A 8 12.01 0.93 0.43
CA TYR A 8 12.57 0.07 1.47
C TYR A 8 11.54 -0.31 2.55
N VAL A 9 10.72 0.65 2.99
CA VAL A 9 9.64 0.38 3.95
C VAL A 9 8.60 -0.56 3.34
N VAL A 10 8.19 -0.31 2.09
CA VAL A 10 7.15 -1.11 1.41
C VAL A 10 7.60 -2.54 1.16
N LYS A 11 8.88 -2.77 0.85
CA LYS A 11 9.46 -4.12 0.70
C LYS A 11 9.37 -4.97 1.97
N ARG A 12 9.30 -4.34 3.15
CA ARG A 12 9.21 -5.05 4.44
C ARG A 12 7.80 -5.49 4.80
N ILE A 13 6.77 -5.02 4.08
CA ILE A 13 5.39 -5.39 4.37
C ILE A 13 5.21 -6.88 4.02
N PRO A 14 4.80 -7.75 4.96
CA PRO A 14 4.63 -9.18 4.69
C PRO A 14 3.53 -9.46 3.65
N ARG A 15 3.64 -10.61 2.98
CA ARG A 15 2.56 -11.13 2.12
C ARG A 15 1.28 -11.29 2.94
N GLY A 16 0.14 -10.89 2.36
CA GLY A 16 -1.17 -11.00 3.01
C GLY A 16 -1.41 -9.94 4.09
N LYS A 17 -0.55 -8.92 4.18
CA LYS A 17 -0.72 -7.76 5.05
C LYS A 17 -0.72 -6.46 4.25
N VAL A 18 -1.36 -5.45 4.82
CA VAL A 18 -1.46 -4.12 4.22
C VAL A 18 -1.03 -3.05 5.21
N VAL A 19 -0.68 -1.88 4.70
CA VAL A 19 -0.47 -0.65 5.48
C VAL A 19 -1.13 0.51 4.77
N THR A 20 -1.31 1.63 5.45
CA THR A 20 -1.81 2.85 4.81
C THR A 20 -0.65 3.75 4.36
N TYR A 21 -0.89 4.65 3.41
CA TYR A 21 0.10 5.67 3.02
C TYR A 21 0.62 6.47 4.24
N GLY A 22 -0.26 6.77 5.20
CA GLY A 22 0.09 7.46 6.43
C GLY A 22 0.96 6.63 7.37
N ASP A 23 0.81 5.29 7.39
CA ASP A 23 1.66 4.41 8.19
C ASP A 23 3.09 4.42 7.65
N VAL A 24 3.25 4.30 6.32
CA VAL A 24 4.58 4.38 5.68
C VAL A 24 5.24 5.73 5.96
N ALA A 25 4.47 6.82 5.83
CA ALA A 25 4.98 8.16 6.12
C ALA A 25 5.42 8.31 7.59
N ARG A 26 4.66 7.73 8.52
CA ARG A 26 4.99 7.71 9.95
C ARG A 26 6.27 6.93 10.25
N VAL A 27 6.47 5.77 9.63
CA VAL A 27 7.72 4.99 9.77
C VAL A 27 8.94 5.80 9.37
N LEU A 28 8.78 6.65 8.35
CA LEU A 28 9.84 7.52 7.84
C LEU A 28 9.98 8.85 8.62
N GLY A 29 9.26 9.00 9.75
CA GLY A 29 9.31 10.22 10.59
C GLY A 29 8.54 11.42 10.03
N GLU A 30 7.72 11.22 9.00
CA GLU A 30 7.11 12.30 8.21
C GLU A 30 5.58 12.23 8.29
N MET A 31 4.99 12.65 9.41
CA MET A 31 3.55 12.48 9.70
C MET A 31 2.59 13.03 8.63
N ARG A 32 3.00 14.05 7.87
CA ARG A 32 2.20 14.65 6.79
C ARG A 32 2.60 14.17 5.38
N GLY A 33 3.48 13.17 5.30
CA GLY A 33 4.09 12.69 4.05
C GLY A 33 3.25 11.69 3.24
N ALA A 34 2.01 11.38 3.63
CA ALA A 34 1.20 10.35 2.96
C ALA A 34 1.02 10.58 1.45
N ARG A 35 0.87 11.84 1.01
CA ARG A 35 0.76 12.17 -0.43
C ARG A 35 2.07 11.92 -1.17
N VAL A 36 3.21 12.19 -0.54
CA VAL A 36 4.55 11.91 -1.09
C VAL A 36 4.77 10.41 -1.23
N VAL A 37 4.31 9.60 -0.27
CA VAL A 37 4.31 8.13 -0.39
C VAL A 37 3.50 7.70 -1.63
N GLY A 38 2.32 8.28 -1.84
CA GLY A 38 1.51 8.02 -3.03
C GLY A 38 2.26 8.32 -4.34
N PHE A 39 2.92 9.48 -4.42
CA PHE A 39 3.75 9.85 -5.57
C PHE A 39 4.93 8.89 -5.79
N ALA A 40 5.63 8.49 -4.72
CA ALA A 40 6.70 7.52 -4.80
C ALA A 40 6.20 6.19 -5.37
N LEU A 41 5.11 5.64 -4.83
CA LEU A 41 4.56 4.37 -5.29
C LEU A 41 4.02 4.43 -6.72
N HIS A 42 3.49 5.57 -7.15
CA HIS A 42 3.08 5.79 -8.54
C HIS A 42 4.28 5.85 -9.50
N ALA A 43 5.40 6.42 -9.05
CA ALA A 43 6.64 6.51 -9.81
C ALA A 43 7.51 5.23 -9.75
N ASN A 44 7.04 4.17 -9.09
CA ASN A 44 7.81 2.96 -8.92
C ASN A 44 8.03 2.23 -10.27
N LYS A 45 9.30 2.11 -10.68
CA LYS A 45 9.72 1.43 -11.91
C LYS A 45 9.89 -0.09 -11.73
N ASP A 46 9.81 -0.59 -10.50
CA ASP A 46 9.98 -2.01 -10.16
C ASP A 46 8.77 -2.55 -9.36
N PRO A 47 7.61 -2.72 -10.00
CA PRO A 47 6.41 -3.26 -9.35
C PRO A 47 6.49 -4.75 -9.02
N LYS A 48 7.55 -5.45 -9.47
CA LYS A 48 7.77 -6.87 -9.16
C LYS A 48 8.39 -7.04 -7.77
N ASN A 49 9.39 -6.21 -7.43
CA ASN A 49 10.08 -6.32 -6.14
C ASN A 49 9.59 -5.33 -5.09
N VAL A 50 8.90 -4.25 -5.48
CA VAL A 50 8.26 -3.32 -4.53
C VAL A 50 6.75 -3.58 -4.53
N PRO A 51 6.19 -4.20 -3.48
CA PRO A 51 4.79 -4.62 -3.44
C PRO A 51 3.83 -3.45 -3.17
N CYS A 52 3.74 -2.50 -4.09
CA CYS A 52 2.94 -1.27 -3.95
C CYS A 52 1.45 -1.56 -3.69
N HIS A 53 0.93 -2.69 -4.15
CA HIS A 53 -0.48 -3.09 -3.94
C HIS A 53 -0.82 -3.28 -2.47
N ARG A 54 0.17 -3.52 -1.59
CA ARG A 54 0.00 -3.65 -0.13
C ARG A 54 -0.21 -2.31 0.58
N VAL A 55 -0.16 -1.18 -0.13
CA VAL A 55 -0.42 0.15 0.44
C VAL A 55 -1.78 0.68 0.00
N VAL A 56 -2.64 1.00 0.97
CA VAL A 56 -4.03 1.44 0.76
C VAL A 56 -4.30 2.80 1.40
N ASN A 57 -5.49 3.37 1.16
CA ASN A 57 -5.86 4.63 1.79
C ASN A 57 -6.14 4.46 3.31
N ASN A 58 -6.35 5.57 4.02
CA ASN A 58 -6.61 5.55 5.47
C ASN A 58 -7.93 4.87 5.86
N ARG A 59 -8.86 4.67 4.91
CA ARG A 59 -10.13 3.95 5.08
C ARG A 59 -9.99 2.45 4.78
N GLY A 60 -8.80 1.98 4.42
CA GLY A 60 -8.55 0.60 4.04
C GLY A 60 -9.06 0.26 2.64
N GLU A 61 -9.21 1.25 1.77
CA GLU A 61 -9.69 1.04 0.40
C GLU A 61 -8.52 1.05 -0.58
N VAL A 62 -8.63 0.16 -1.59
CA VAL A 62 -7.73 0.16 -2.74
C VAL A 62 -7.86 1.48 -3.53
N ALA A 63 -6.77 1.89 -4.18
CA ALA A 63 -6.71 3.16 -4.89
C ALA A 63 -7.35 3.06 -6.28
N ASP A 64 -8.23 4.01 -6.61
CA ASP A 64 -8.84 4.10 -7.95
C ASP A 64 -7.77 4.22 -9.03
N GLY A 65 -6.81 5.12 -8.85
CA GLY A 65 -5.69 5.38 -9.74
C GLY A 65 -4.43 4.55 -9.46
N PHE A 66 -4.57 3.29 -9.02
CA PHE A 66 -3.41 2.42 -8.83
C PHE A 66 -2.62 2.30 -10.13
N ALA A 67 -1.34 2.69 -10.10
CA ALA A 67 -0.51 2.88 -11.30
C ALA A 67 -0.34 1.62 -12.15
N PHE A 68 -0.50 0.45 -11.54
CA PHE A 68 -0.23 -0.84 -12.18
C PHE A 68 -1.53 -1.57 -12.50
N GLY A 69 -2.43 -0.94 -13.26
CA GLY A 69 -3.68 -1.56 -13.74
C GLY A 69 -4.95 -1.19 -12.96
N GLY A 70 -4.90 -0.14 -12.14
CA GLY A 70 -6.06 0.40 -11.44
C GLY A 70 -6.53 -0.43 -10.24
N CYS A 71 -7.62 0.03 -9.63
CA CYS A 71 -8.22 -0.53 -8.43
C CYS A 71 -8.44 -2.07 -8.50
N MET A 72 -8.93 -2.57 -9.63
CA MET A 72 -9.23 -4.00 -9.79
C MET A 72 -7.98 -4.88 -9.78
N GLU A 73 -6.89 -4.42 -10.39
CA GLU A 73 -5.62 -5.13 -10.36
C GLU A 73 -4.99 -5.10 -8.96
N GLN A 74 -5.08 -3.96 -8.25
CA GLN A 74 -4.66 -3.89 -6.85
C GLN A 74 -5.42 -4.93 -5.99
N LYS A 75 -6.74 -4.98 -6.15
CA LYS A 75 -7.61 -5.94 -5.45
C LYS A 75 -7.23 -7.38 -5.78
N LYS A 76 -7.06 -7.72 -7.06
CA LYS A 76 -6.67 -9.06 -7.51
C LYS A 76 -5.36 -9.53 -6.87
N ARG A 77 -4.36 -8.66 -6.81
CA ARG A 77 -3.07 -8.98 -6.16
C ARG A 77 -3.22 -9.21 -4.66
N LEU A 78 -4.04 -8.41 -3.98
CA LEU A 78 -4.29 -8.59 -2.56
C LEU A 78 -5.05 -9.89 -2.27
N ILE A 79 -6.04 -10.24 -3.10
CA ILE A 79 -6.79 -11.50 -2.99
C ILE A 79 -5.86 -12.70 -3.18
N SER A 80 -4.93 -12.66 -4.15
CA SER A 80 -3.97 -13.75 -4.35
C SER A 80 -3.01 -13.95 -3.18
N GLU A 81 -2.85 -12.93 -2.33
CA GLU A 81 -2.10 -12.99 -1.08
C GLU A 81 -2.96 -13.40 0.14
N GLY A 82 -4.24 -13.70 -0.04
CA GLY A 82 -5.16 -14.12 1.02
C GLY A 82 -5.85 -12.96 1.75
N VAL A 83 -5.81 -11.73 1.21
CA VAL A 83 -6.53 -10.60 1.79
C VAL A 83 -8.00 -10.63 1.35
N THR A 84 -8.91 -10.56 2.33
CA THR A 84 -10.36 -10.54 2.09
C THR A 84 -10.90 -9.12 2.16
N PHE A 85 -11.94 -8.85 1.38
CA PHE A 85 -12.58 -7.54 1.28
C PHE A 85 -13.96 -7.57 1.95
N SER A 86 -14.29 -6.52 2.71
CA SER A 86 -15.59 -6.36 3.36
C SER A 86 -16.64 -5.73 2.44
N SER A 87 -16.20 -5.07 1.37
CA SER A 87 -17.06 -4.50 0.32
C SER A 87 -16.30 -4.52 -1.01
N GLU A 88 -16.82 -3.88 -2.06
CA GLU A 88 -16.17 -3.86 -3.38
C GLU A 88 -14.70 -3.42 -3.31
N LYS A 89 -14.37 -2.42 -2.47
CA LYS A 89 -13.03 -1.82 -2.41
C LYS A 89 -12.37 -1.84 -1.04
N ARG A 90 -13.11 -2.16 0.03
CA ARG A 90 -12.63 -1.99 1.41
C ARG A 90 -12.09 -3.28 2.02
N ILE A 91 -10.99 -3.16 2.75
CA ILE A 91 -10.31 -4.20 3.51
C ILE A 91 -10.51 -3.90 5.00
N ASP A 92 -10.73 -4.94 5.81
CA ASP A 92 -10.72 -4.79 7.26
C ASP A 92 -9.28 -4.58 7.77
N LEU A 93 -8.95 -3.31 8.06
CA LEU A 93 -7.64 -2.95 8.61
C LEU A 93 -7.39 -3.58 9.99
N LYS A 94 -8.41 -3.92 10.79
CA LYS A 94 -8.18 -4.59 12.08
C LYS A 94 -7.56 -5.97 11.88
N LYS A 95 -7.92 -6.65 10.79
CA LYS A 95 -7.46 -8.01 10.46
C LYS A 95 -6.13 -8.03 9.70
N PHE A 96 -5.98 -7.14 8.72
CA PHE A 96 -4.88 -7.23 7.75
C PHE A 96 -3.76 -6.19 7.93
N LYS A 97 -3.95 -5.19 8.79
CA LYS A 97 -2.94 -4.14 8.95
C LYS A 97 -1.65 -4.70 9.57
N HIS A 98 -0.53 -4.45 8.91
CA HIS A 98 0.80 -4.68 9.47
C HIS A 98 1.16 -3.52 10.42
N LYS A 99 1.79 -3.87 11.54
CA LYS A 99 2.40 -2.93 12.47
C LYS A 99 3.92 -3.09 12.33
N PHE A 100 4.60 -1.98 12.03
CA PHE A 100 6.05 -1.93 11.92
C PHE A 100 6.73 -2.06 13.28
#